data_AF-A0A2V5Z6K6-F1
#
_entry.id   AF-A0A2V5Z6K6-F1
#
_cell.length_a   1.000
_cell.length_b   1.000
_cell.length_c   1.000
_cell.angle_alpha   90.00
_cell.angle_beta   90.00
_cell.angle_gamma   90.00
#
_symmetry.space_group_name_H-M   'P 1'
#
loop_
_entity.id
_entity.type
_entity.pdbx_description
1 polymer ?
#
loop_
_entity_poly.entity_id
_entity_poly.type
_entity_poly.pdbx_seq_one_letter_code
_entity_poly.pdbx_strand_id
1 'polypeptide(L)'
;MKSTTLQLINSVTRSLIRHGLFLTVLVLACFALSPQVRADCQEGCLTNENTVLGDDALVNNTAEGNTAVGFEALFSNTGGSFNIANGDKALFSNTAGNYNTATGHDALFSNTSGFSNTAIGSSALFHLTSGNSNTAIGVNALESNNFGSSNIAVGAFAGANIKGSNNLDIGNRGKTNDSNTIRIGTTSLQNSTFIAGISGVTVSDGVGVIVDTHGHLGTVVSSKRYKDDIKSMNKASEAILALRPVTFRYKKELDP
;
A
#
# COMPACT_ATOMS: atom_id res chain seq x y z
N MET A 1 59.01 83.16 17.09
CA MET A 1 58.60 81.95 17.84
C MET A 1 57.09 81.91 17.93
N LYS A 2 56.44 80.94 17.27
CA LYS A 2 55.16 80.36 17.71
C LYS A 2 55.05 78.99 17.05
N SER A 3 55.32 77.97 17.88
CA SER A 3 55.11 76.56 17.58
C SER A 3 53.63 76.27 17.77
N THR A 4 52.99 75.63 16.79
CA THR A 4 51.63 75.11 16.97
C THR A 4 51.59 73.68 16.46
N THR A 5 51.74 72.76 17.40
CA THR A 5 51.43 71.33 17.29
C THR A 5 49.92 71.19 17.04
N LEU A 6 49.51 70.44 16.01
CA LEU A 6 48.12 70.07 15.79
C LEU A 6 48.01 68.59 15.40
N GLN A 7 46.94 67.99 15.90
CA GLN A 7 46.79 66.60 16.30
C GLN A 7 46.64 65.63 15.12
N LEU A 8 47.20 64.43 15.26
CA LEU A 8 46.86 63.26 14.44
C LEU A 8 45.38 62.91 14.68
N ILE A 9 44.50 63.29 13.75
CA ILE A 9 43.13 62.79 13.71
C ILE A 9 43.13 61.53 12.84
N ASN A 10 42.75 60.41 13.45
CA ASN A 10 42.52 59.09 12.85
C ASN A 10 41.53 59.15 11.68
N SER A 11 41.98 59.60 10.51
CA SER A 11 41.18 59.70 9.27
C SER A 11 41.05 58.36 8.53
N VAL A 12 41.99 57.43 8.75
CA VAL A 12 42.12 56.22 7.92
C VAL A 12 41.06 55.15 8.25
N THR A 13 40.57 55.08 9.50
CA THR A 13 39.60 54.04 9.90
C THR A 13 38.15 54.32 9.48
N ARG A 14 37.75 55.60 9.35
CA ARG A 14 36.38 55.94 8.89
C ARG A 14 36.15 55.67 7.40
N SER A 15 37.19 55.78 6.58
CA SER A 15 37.10 55.56 5.13
C SER A 15 36.89 54.09 4.79
N LEU A 16 37.67 53.19 5.40
CA LEU A 16 37.56 51.74 5.17
C LEU A 16 36.21 51.16 5.62
N ILE A 17 35.65 51.64 6.74
CA ILE A 17 34.33 51.20 7.21
C ILE A 17 33.23 51.68 6.26
N ARG A 18 33.31 52.92 5.75
CA ARG A 18 32.33 53.44 4.77
C ARG A 18 32.35 52.68 3.46
N HIS A 19 33.55 52.36 2.93
CA HIS A 19 33.67 51.58 1.69
C HIS A 19 33.27 50.13 1.90
N GLY A 20 33.62 49.51 3.03
CA GLY A 20 33.19 48.16 3.39
C GLY A 20 31.68 48.05 3.54
N LEU A 21 31.04 49.02 4.19
CA LEU A 21 29.58 49.06 4.33
C LEU A 21 28.88 49.28 2.98
N PHE A 22 29.45 50.10 2.10
CA PHE A 22 28.90 50.31 0.76
C PHE A 22 29.02 49.07 -0.11
N LEU A 23 30.15 48.35 -0.01
CA LEU A 23 30.38 47.12 -0.74
C LEU A 23 29.47 45.99 -0.24
N THR A 24 29.24 45.87 1.08
CA THR A 24 28.32 44.87 1.63
C THR A 24 26.87 45.16 1.23
N VAL A 25 26.44 46.41 1.25
CA VAL A 25 25.10 46.82 0.78
C VAL A 25 24.95 46.56 -0.72
N LEU A 26 25.99 46.83 -1.52
CA LEU A 26 25.98 46.54 -2.96
C LEU A 26 25.90 45.04 -3.23
N VAL A 27 26.63 44.21 -2.48
CA VAL A 27 26.59 42.75 -2.60
C VAL A 27 25.23 42.19 -2.16
N LEU A 28 24.67 42.68 -1.06
CA LEU A 28 23.31 42.33 -0.61
C LEU A 28 22.25 42.76 -1.63
N ALA A 29 22.40 43.94 -2.25
CA ALA A 29 21.54 44.38 -3.34
C ALA A 29 21.69 43.46 -4.56
N CYS A 30 22.92 43.04 -4.91
CA CYS A 30 23.16 42.07 -5.98
C CYS A 30 22.55 40.69 -5.68
N PHE A 31 22.53 40.23 -4.43
CA PHE A 31 21.80 39.00 -4.04
C PHE A 31 20.28 39.18 -4.00
N ALA A 32 19.79 40.39 -3.72
CA ALA A 32 18.37 40.70 -3.79
C ALA A 32 17.86 40.88 -5.24
N LEU A 33 18.73 41.35 -6.14
CA LEU A 33 18.47 41.55 -7.57
C LEU A 33 18.90 40.36 -8.44
N SER A 34 19.66 39.40 -7.89
CA SER A 34 19.95 38.17 -8.61
C SER A 34 18.63 37.45 -8.87
N PRO A 35 18.38 36.96 -10.10
CA PRO A 35 17.20 36.15 -10.36
C PRO A 35 17.17 35.01 -9.34
N GLN A 36 16.08 34.89 -8.60
CA GLN A 36 15.82 33.71 -7.80
C GLN A 36 15.88 32.54 -8.80
N VAL A 37 16.85 31.65 -8.64
CA VAL A 37 16.93 30.41 -9.42
C VAL A 37 15.76 29.55 -8.96
N ARG A 38 14.56 29.84 -9.46
CA ARG A 38 13.53 28.83 -9.62
C ARG A 38 14.04 27.92 -10.72
N ALA A 39 13.90 26.60 -10.54
CA ALA A 39 14.13 25.66 -11.62
C ALA A 39 13.34 26.17 -12.84
N ASP A 40 14.06 26.53 -13.90
CA ASP A 40 13.46 26.81 -15.19
C ASP A 40 12.75 25.52 -15.60
N CYS A 41 11.44 25.59 -15.79
CA CYS A 41 10.65 24.39 -16.09
C CYS A 41 11.00 23.94 -17.50
N GLN A 42 11.91 22.98 -17.60
CA GLN A 42 12.36 22.46 -18.88
C GLN A 42 11.25 21.68 -19.61
N GLU A 43 10.27 21.14 -18.87
CA GLU A 43 9.02 20.56 -19.39
C GLU A 43 7.90 20.73 -18.33
N GLY A 44 6.65 21.02 -18.74
CA GLY A 44 5.49 20.81 -17.85
C GLY A 44 4.81 21.98 -17.14
N CYS A 45 4.94 23.24 -17.60
CA CYS A 45 4.03 24.30 -17.14
C CYS A 45 2.64 24.16 -17.80
N LEU A 46 1.87 23.18 -17.37
CA LEU A 46 0.48 23.00 -17.79
C LEU A 46 -0.42 23.90 -16.93
N THR A 47 -1.39 24.58 -17.55
CA THR A 47 -2.30 25.52 -16.85
C THR A 47 -3.41 24.83 -16.06
N ASN A 48 -3.43 23.50 -16.04
CA ASN A 48 -4.50 22.65 -15.47
C ASN A 48 -3.98 21.78 -14.32
N GLU A 49 -3.07 22.31 -13.51
CA GLU A 49 -2.56 21.68 -12.27
C GLU A 49 -1.91 20.29 -12.46
N ASN A 50 -1.56 19.93 -13.69
CA ASN A 50 -0.85 18.69 -13.98
C ASN A 50 0.66 18.88 -13.78
N THR A 51 1.33 17.83 -13.28
CA THR A 51 2.79 17.72 -13.21
C THR A 51 3.24 16.65 -14.21
N VAL A 52 4.21 16.97 -15.08
CA VAL A 52 4.69 16.03 -16.10
C VAL A 52 6.21 15.98 -16.15
N LEU A 53 6.76 14.78 -16.29
CA LEU A 53 8.18 14.54 -16.55
C LEU A 53 8.35 13.22 -17.33
N GLY A 54 8.67 13.30 -18.61
CA GLY A 54 8.84 12.11 -19.46
C GLY A 54 8.27 12.32 -20.86
N ASP A 55 8.90 11.66 -21.82
CA ASP A 55 8.47 11.70 -23.22
C ASP A 55 7.09 11.07 -23.40
N ASP A 56 6.26 11.69 -24.23
CA ASP A 56 4.87 11.32 -24.48
C ASP A 56 3.96 11.19 -23.22
N ALA A 57 4.35 11.75 -22.07
CA ALA A 57 3.47 11.80 -20.91
C ALA A 57 2.35 12.84 -21.10
N LEU A 58 1.11 12.49 -20.71
CA LEU A 58 -0.10 13.34 -20.83
C LEU A 58 -0.48 13.82 -22.24
N VAL A 59 0.01 13.22 -23.33
CA VAL A 59 -0.24 13.68 -24.71
C VAL A 59 -1.73 13.88 -25.05
N ASN A 60 -2.59 12.91 -24.69
CA ASN A 60 -4.04 12.98 -24.92
C ASN A 60 -4.82 13.20 -23.60
N ASN A 61 -4.24 13.96 -22.67
CA ASN A 61 -4.89 14.26 -21.41
C ASN A 61 -5.86 15.46 -21.54
N THR A 62 -7.13 15.25 -21.21
CA THR A 62 -8.15 16.32 -21.16
C THR A 62 -8.54 16.72 -19.73
N ALA A 63 -7.92 16.11 -18.72
CA ALA A 63 -8.24 16.30 -17.29
C ALA A 63 -7.18 17.15 -16.54
N GLU A 64 -7.42 17.39 -15.26
CA GLU A 64 -6.60 18.27 -14.41
C GLU A 64 -6.09 17.56 -13.15
N GLY A 65 -5.06 18.13 -12.52
CA GLY A 65 -4.56 17.68 -11.21
C GLY A 65 -3.85 16.31 -11.21
N ASN A 66 -3.33 15.86 -12.33
CA ASN A 66 -2.60 14.59 -12.46
C ASN A 66 -1.08 14.77 -12.33
N THR A 67 -0.39 13.74 -11.84
CA THR A 67 1.08 13.65 -11.87
C THR A 67 1.48 12.50 -12.79
N ALA A 68 2.24 12.78 -13.84
CA ALA A 68 2.73 11.79 -14.79
C ALA A 68 4.26 11.86 -14.88
N VAL A 69 4.94 10.78 -14.48
CA VAL A 69 6.40 10.66 -14.52
C VAL A 69 6.77 9.36 -15.20
N GLY A 70 7.45 9.42 -16.35
CA GLY A 70 7.84 8.26 -17.16
C GLY A 70 7.36 8.34 -18.61
N PHE A 71 7.95 7.51 -19.47
CA PHE A 71 7.58 7.39 -20.87
C PHE A 71 6.11 6.95 -21.01
N GLU A 72 5.31 7.69 -21.78
CA GLU A 72 3.88 7.41 -22.03
C GLU A 72 3.02 7.31 -20.74
N ALA A 73 3.47 7.88 -19.62
CA ALA A 73 2.68 7.92 -18.39
C ALA A 73 1.40 8.78 -18.61
N LEU A 74 0.23 8.22 -18.30
CA LEU A 74 -1.08 8.85 -18.58
C LEU A 74 -1.25 9.33 -20.04
N PHE A 75 -0.66 8.61 -21.01
CA PHE A 75 -0.68 8.98 -22.44
C PHE A 75 -2.10 9.29 -22.96
N SER A 76 -3.10 8.48 -22.60
CA SER A 76 -4.49 8.61 -23.02
C SER A 76 -5.43 8.77 -21.83
N ASN A 77 -5.51 9.99 -21.30
CA ASN A 77 -6.36 10.33 -20.15
C ASN A 77 -7.52 11.30 -20.49
N THR A 78 -8.69 10.78 -20.89
CA THR A 78 -9.77 11.60 -21.48
C THR A 78 -10.79 12.17 -20.47
N GLY A 79 -10.52 12.10 -19.17
CA GLY A 79 -11.45 12.60 -18.15
C GLY A 79 -11.12 12.27 -16.70
N GLY A 80 -10.04 11.51 -16.43
CA GLY A 80 -9.64 11.19 -15.07
C GLY A 80 -8.81 12.28 -14.41
N SER A 81 -9.28 12.87 -13.33
CA SER A 81 -8.53 13.84 -12.52
C SER A 81 -7.87 13.19 -11.30
N PHE A 82 -6.85 13.84 -10.76
CA PHE A 82 -6.19 13.46 -9.50
C PHE A 82 -5.53 12.08 -9.51
N ASN A 83 -4.96 11.68 -10.65
CA ASN A 83 -4.20 10.43 -10.76
C ASN A 83 -2.69 10.66 -10.62
N ILE A 84 -1.99 9.68 -10.05
CA ILE A 84 -0.53 9.64 -9.97
C ILE A 84 -0.05 8.45 -10.81
N ALA A 85 0.72 8.71 -11.85
CA ALA A 85 1.36 7.72 -12.70
C ALA A 85 2.88 7.91 -12.65
N ASN A 86 3.59 6.92 -12.12
CA ASN A 86 5.05 6.94 -12.01
C ASN A 86 5.65 5.64 -12.56
N GLY A 87 6.09 5.67 -13.81
CA GLY A 87 6.64 4.53 -14.52
C GLY A 87 6.32 4.58 -16.01
N ASP A 88 7.07 3.79 -16.79
CA ASP A 88 6.79 3.54 -18.20
C ASP A 88 5.35 3.01 -18.35
N LYS A 89 4.53 3.71 -19.14
CA LYS A 89 3.12 3.36 -19.42
C LYS A 89 2.24 3.17 -18.18
N ALA A 90 2.62 3.75 -17.04
CA ALA A 90 1.75 3.78 -15.87
C ALA A 90 0.46 4.55 -16.20
N LEU A 91 -0.71 3.94 -15.94
CA LEU A 91 -2.02 4.50 -16.32
C LEU A 91 -2.14 4.91 -17.80
N PHE A 92 -1.46 4.20 -18.71
CA PHE A 92 -1.40 4.55 -20.14
C PHE A 92 -2.76 4.89 -20.76
N SER A 93 -3.80 4.08 -20.49
CA SER A 93 -5.16 4.30 -20.97
C SER A 93 -6.12 4.47 -19.79
N ASN A 94 -6.43 5.74 -19.43
CA ASN A 94 -7.36 6.09 -18.37
C ASN A 94 -8.55 6.93 -18.88
N THR A 95 -9.75 6.38 -19.03
CA THR A 95 -10.83 7.12 -19.72
C THR A 95 -11.55 8.11 -18.79
N ALA A 96 -11.96 7.66 -17.60
CA ALA A 96 -12.72 8.44 -16.61
C ALA A 96 -12.34 8.14 -15.15
N GLY A 97 -11.31 7.31 -14.92
CA GLY A 97 -10.90 6.90 -13.59
C GLY A 97 -10.23 8.03 -12.81
N ASN A 98 -10.73 8.32 -11.61
CA ASN A 98 -10.18 9.35 -10.72
C ASN A 98 -9.45 8.73 -9.53
N TYR A 99 -8.53 9.48 -8.94
CA TYR A 99 -7.86 9.14 -7.67
C TYR A 99 -7.08 7.81 -7.71
N ASN A 100 -6.50 7.45 -8.87
CA ASN A 100 -5.69 6.26 -8.98
C ASN A 100 -4.20 6.58 -8.74
N THR A 101 -3.49 5.67 -8.06
CA THR A 101 -2.04 5.72 -7.90
C THR A 101 -1.43 4.51 -8.59
N ALA A 102 -0.61 4.72 -9.60
CA ALA A 102 0.11 3.70 -10.35
C ALA A 102 1.61 3.97 -10.28
N THR A 103 2.37 3.00 -9.79
CA THR A 103 3.84 3.10 -9.71
C THR A 103 4.46 1.80 -10.20
N GLY A 104 5.18 1.85 -11.31
CA GLY A 104 5.78 0.71 -11.99
C GLY A 104 5.45 0.65 -13.49
N HIS A 105 6.25 -0.13 -14.22
CA HIS A 105 6.02 -0.39 -15.65
C HIS A 105 4.64 -1.03 -15.87
N ASP A 106 3.82 -0.43 -16.73
CA ASP A 106 2.45 -0.86 -17.03
C ASP A 106 1.50 -1.00 -15.81
N ALA A 107 1.78 -0.33 -14.70
CA ALA A 107 0.85 -0.33 -13.56
C ALA A 107 -0.47 0.35 -13.96
N LEU A 108 -1.61 -0.32 -13.72
CA LEU A 108 -2.95 0.16 -14.12
C LEU A 108 -3.10 0.51 -15.62
N PHE A 109 -2.40 -0.20 -16.50
CA PHE A 109 -2.30 0.10 -17.94
C PHE A 109 -3.66 0.35 -18.65
N SER A 110 -4.71 -0.44 -18.38
CA SER A 110 -6.00 -0.40 -19.09
C SER A 110 -7.20 0.12 -18.28
N ASN A 111 -7.01 1.06 -17.37
CA ASN A 111 -8.09 1.54 -16.48
C ASN A 111 -9.16 2.41 -17.15
N THR A 112 -10.26 1.84 -17.62
CA THR A 112 -11.30 2.65 -18.30
C THR A 112 -12.07 3.60 -17.39
N SER A 113 -12.67 3.09 -16.30
CA SER A 113 -13.52 3.88 -15.39
C SER A 113 -13.30 3.59 -13.91
N GLY A 114 -12.31 2.75 -13.56
CA GLY A 114 -12.01 2.42 -12.17
C GLY A 114 -11.49 3.63 -11.40
N PHE A 115 -11.95 3.81 -10.16
CA PHE A 115 -11.50 4.91 -9.30
C PHE A 115 -10.94 4.42 -7.96
N SER A 116 -10.10 5.26 -7.34
CA SER A 116 -9.47 5.00 -6.05
C SER A 116 -8.63 3.71 -5.99
N ASN A 117 -7.98 3.31 -7.08
CA ASN A 117 -7.11 2.14 -7.10
C ASN A 117 -5.65 2.51 -6.79
N THR A 118 -4.94 1.64 -6.07
CA THR A 118 -3.49 1.74 -5.82
C THR A 118 -2.79 0.54 -6.42
N ALA A 119 -1.90 0.75 -7.37
CA ALA A 119 -1.08 -0.26 -8.03
C ALA A 119 0.40 0.08 -7.90
N ILE A 120 1.14 -0.74 -7.16
CA ILE A 120 2.58 -0.55 -6.94
C ILE A 120 3.29 -1.84 -7.34
N GLY A 121 4.02 -1.81 -8.46
CA GLY A 121 4.72 -2.94 -9.05
C GLY A 121 4.50 -3.02 -10.56
N SER A 122 5.40 -3.70 -11.26
CA SER A 122 5.24 -3.95 -12.70
C SER A 122 3.95 -4.71 -12.96
N SER A 123 3.13 -4.21 -13.89
CA SER A 123 1.87 -4.82 -14.32
C SER A 123 0.87 -5.10 -13.19
N ALA A 124 0.98 -4.39 -12.06
CA ALA A 124 -0.02 -4.42 -11.01
C ALA A 124 -1.34 -3.83 -11.54
N LEU A 125 -2.47 -4.54 -11.38
CA LEU A 125 -3.79 -4.19 -11.91
C LEU A 125 -3.82 -3.91 -13.43
N PHE A 126 -2.96 -4.56 -14.22
CA PHE A 126 -2.78 -4.31 -15.65
C PHE A 126 -4.10 -4.31 -16.46
N HIS A 127 -4.99 -5.29 -16.23
CA HIS A 127 -6.25 -5.44 -16.97
C HIS A 127 -7.50 -4.87 -16.28
N LEU A 128 -7.36 -4.04 -15.24
CA LEU A 128 -8.51 -3.45 -14.55
C LEU A 128 -9.25 -2.51 -15.49
N THR A 129 -10.55 -2.73 -15.75
CA THR A 129 -11.37 -1.85 -16.61
C THR A 129 -12.28 -0.95 -15.79
N SER A 130 -13.07 -1.50 -14.86
CA SER A 130 -14.09 -0.73 -14.11
C SER A 130 -14.14 -1.01 -12.61
N GLY A 131 -13.22 -1.82 -12.07
CA GLY A 131 -13.17 -2.11 -10.64
C GLY A 131 -12.63 -0.93 -9.83
N ASN A 132 -13.13 -0.79 -8.60
CA ASN A 132 -12.83 0.37 -7.75
C ASN A 132 -12.16 -0.06 -6.45
N SER A 133 -11.43 0.86 -5.84
CA SER A 133 -10.88 0.70 -4.48
C SER A 133 -10.00 -0.54 -4.29
N ASN A 134 -9.28 -0.96 -5.33
CA ASN A 134 -8.34 -2.07 -5.22
C ASN A 134 -6.95 -1.58 -4.77
N THR A 135 -6.26 -2.39 -3.96
CA THR A 135 -4.86 -2.18 -3.59
C THR A 135 -4.04 -3.38 -4.06
N ALA A 136 -3.14 -3.17 -5.02
CA ALA A 136 -2.24 -4.18 -5.54
C ALA A 136 -0.79 -3.74 -5.30
N ILE A 137 -0.06 -4.48 -4.48
CA ILE A 137 1.35 -4.19 -4.16
C ILE A 137 2.17 -5.43 -4.49
N GLY A 138 2.93 -5.37 -5.56
CA GLY A 138 3.78 -6.45 -6.07
C GLY A 138 3.70 -6.57 -7.60
N VAL A 139 4.71 -7.20 -8.19
CA VAL A 139 4.71 -7.53 -9.62
C VAL A 139 3.51 -8.44 -9.94
N ASN A 140 2.73 -8.07 -10.94
CA ASN A 140 1.52 -8.77 -11.39
C ASN A 140 0.46 -8.99 -10.28
N ALA A 141 0.45 -8.18 -9.23
CA ALA A 141 -0.61 -8.22 -8.22
C ALA A 141 -1.95 -7.78 -8.85
N LEU A 142 -3.00 -8.58 -8.67
CA LEU A 142 -4.33 -8.41 -9.30
C LEU A 142 -4.29 -8.21 -10.83
N GLU A 143 -3.27 -8.72 -11.53
CA GLU A 143 -3.06 -8.52 -12.97
C GLU A 143 -4.32 -8.77 -13.81
N SER A 144 -5.04 -9.87 -13.53
CA SER A 144 -6.24 -10.25 -14.27
C SER A 144 -7.55 -9.75 -13.65
N ASN A 145 -7.53 -8.83 -12.68
CA ASN A 145 -8.79 -8.35 -12.10
C ASN A 145 -9.44 -7.31 -13.02
N ASN A 146 -10.42 -7.71 -13.83
CA ASN A 146 -11.08 -6.79 -14.78
C ASN A 146 -12.12 -5.88 -14.10
N PHE A 147 -12.98 -6.44 -13.25
CA PHE A 147 -14.18 -5.76 -12.73
C PHE A 147 -14.27 -5.78 -11.20
N GLY A 148 -13.51 -6.65 -10.54
CA GLY A 148 -13.54 -6.82 -9.10
C GLY A 148 -13.14 -5.56 -8.37
N SER A 149 -13.85 -5.26 -7.28
CA SER A 149 -13.64 -4.07 -6.46
C SER A 149 -13.26 -4.45 -5.04
N SER A 150 -12.64 -3.51 -4.33
CA SER A 150 -12.30 -3.66 -2.91
C SER A 150 -11.39 -4.86 -2.63
N ASN A 151 -10.54 -5.25 -3.57
CA ASN A 151 -9.55 -6.31 -3.36
C ASN A 151 -8.23 -5.73 -2.85
N ILE A 152 -7.59 -6.40 -1.90
CA ILE A 152 -6.25 -6.10 -1.42
C ILE A 152 -5.35 -7.28 -1.76
N ALA A 153 -4.30 -7.05 -2.53
CA ALA A 153 -3.32 -8.06 -2.89
C ALA A 153 -1.90 -7.57 -2.59
N VAL A 154 -1.16 -8.33 -1.79
CA VAL A 154 0.20 -7.99 -1.38
C VAL A 154 1.15 -9.15 -1.66
N GLY A 155 2.16 -8.90 -2.49
CA GLY A 155 3.16 -9.86 -2.94
C GLY A 155 3.15 -10.07 -4.45
N ALA A 156 4.23 -10.64 -4.98
CA ALA A 156 4.32 -10.98 -6.39
C ALA A 156 3.23 -12.01 -6.77
N PHE A 157 2.50 -11.74 -7.85
CA PHE A 157 1.35 -12.50 -8.33
C PHE A 157 0.20 -12.64 -7.32
N ALA A 158 0.15 -11.82 -6.26
CA ALA A 158 -0.93 -11.88 -5.29
C ALA A 158 -2.27 -11.53 -5.96
N GLY A 159 -3.30 -12.34 -5.76
CA GLY A 159 -4.62 -12.13 -6.38
C GLY A 159 -4.65 -12.15 -7.91
N ALA A 160 -3.57 -12.59 -8.59
CA ALA A 160 -3.48 -12.56 -10.05
C ALA A 160 -4.63 -13.29 -10.76
N ASN A 161 -5.29 -14.24 -10.10
CA ASN A 161 -6.42 -14.98 -10.64
C ASN A 161 -7.80 -14.44 -10.23
N ILE A 162 -7.89 -13.46 -9.32
CA ILE A 162 -9.18 -12.96 -8.82
C ILE A 162 -9.97 -12.29 -9.95
N LYS A 163 -11.27 -12.62 -10.04
CA LYS A 163 -12.25 -11.87 -10.83
C LYS A 163 -13.37 -11.25 -9.98
N GLY A 164 -13.53 -11.70 -8.73
CA GLY A 164 -14.54 -11.21 -7.78
C GLY A 164 -14.07 -10.02 -6.93
N SER A 165 -14.85 -9.70 -5.89
CA SER A 165 -14.68 -8.50 -5.06
C SER A 165 -14.48 -8.84 -3.58
N ASN A 166 -13.99 -7.86 -2.81
CA ASN A 166 -13.82 -7.94 -1.35
C ASN A 166 -12.86 -9.05 -0.88
N ASN A 167 -11.79 -9.31 -1.63
CA ASN A 167 -10.80 -10.32 -1.27
C ASN A 167 -9.54 -9.70 -0.65
N LEU A 168 -8.89 -10.44 0.25
CA LEU A 168 -7.55 -10.13 0.76
C LEU A 168 -6.61 -11.29 0.46
N ASP A 169 -5.66 -11.08 -0.45
CA ASP A 169 -4.64 -12.06 -0.82
C ASP A 169 -3.24 -11.58 -0.43
N ILE A 170 -2.57 -12.33 0.45
CA ILE A 170 -1.19 -12.05 0.85
C ILE A 170 -0.31 -13.22 0.40
N GLY A 171 0.50 -13.02 -0.63
CA GLY A 171 1.37 -14.07 -1.19
C GLY A 171 0.60 -15.30 -1.71
N ASN A 172 -0.66 -15.11 -2.09
CA ASN A 172 -1.52 -16.14 -2.71
C ASN A 172 -2.04 -15.61 -4.05
N ARG A 173 -2.08 -16.45 -5.09
CA ARG A 173 -2.57 -16.02 -6.42
C ARG A 173 -4.08 -15.79 -6.51
N GLY A 174 -4.84 -16.11 -5.47
CA GLY A 174 -6.29 -16.10 -5.48
C GLY A 174 -6.88 -17.23 -6.34
N LYS A 175 -8.20 -17.38 -6.28
CA LYS A 175 -8.99 -18.20 -7.21
C LYS A 175 -9.97 -17.33 -7.99
N THR A 176 -10.30 -17.76 -9.19
CA THR A 176 -11.16 -17.02 -10.13
C THR A 176 -12.49 -16.59 -9.55
N ASN A 177 -13.14 -17.45 -8.78
CA ASN A 177 -14.47 -17.19 -8.23
C ASN A 177 -14.45 -16.70 -6.77
N ASP A 178 -13.28 -16.31 -6.26
CA ASP A 178 -13.19 -15.81 -4.90
C ASP A 178 -13.91 -14.46 -4.78
N SER A 179 -14.77 -14.35 -3.76
CA SER A 179 -15.37 -13.11 -3.32
C SER A 179 -15.57 -13.16 -1.81
N ASN A 180 -15.31 -12.06 -1.12
CA ASN A 180 -15.39 -12.01 0.35
C ASN A 180 -14.47 -13.04 1.04
N THR A 181 -13.28 -13.29 0.47
CA THR A 181 -12.35 -14.30 1.00
C THR A 181 -11.01 -13.72 1.41
N ILE A 182 -10.37 -14.33 2.40
CA ILE A 182 -8.99 -14.04 2.80
C ILE A 182 -8.13 -15.26 2.47
N ARG A 183 -7.02 -15.07 1.74
CA ARG A 183 -5.98 -16.09 1.57
C ARG A 183 -4.61 -15.53 1.95
N ILE A 184 -3.88 -16.31 2.73
CA ILE A 184 -2.51 -15.98 3.14
C ILE A 184 -1.61 -17.16 2.80
N GLY A 185 -0.58 -16.89 2.00
CA GLY A 185 0.38 -17.89 1.53
C GLY A 185 -0.15 -18.78 0.42
N THR A 186 0.74 -19.53 -0.22
CA THR A 186 0.48 -20.49 -1.29
C THR A 186 0.37 -21.90 -0.72
N THR A 187 -0.69 -22.62 -1.11
CA THR A 187 -0.88 -24.03 -0.71
C THR A 187 0.36 -24.85 -1.10
N SER A 188 0.83 -25.71 -0.21
CA SER A 188 2.06 -26.55 -0.31
C SER A 188 3.41 -25.88 -0.07
N LEU A 189 3.50 -24.55 -0.01
CA LEU A 189 4.75 -23.85 0.34
C LEU A 189 4.78 -23.42 1.80
N GLN A 190 3.68 -22.84 2.29
CA GLN A 190 3.57 -22.40 3.68
C GLN A 190 3.08 -23.57 4.56
N ASN A 191 4.00 -24.18 5.32
CA ASN A 191 3.71 -25.29 6.24
C ASN A 191 3.50 -24.85 7.70
N SER A 192 3.62 -23.55 8.01
CA SER A 192 3.43 -23.02 9.36
C SER A 192 2.94 -21.58 9.31
N THR A 193 1.97 -21.25 10.17
CA THR A 193 1.44 -19.89 10.33
C THR A 193 1.53 -19.51 11.80
N PHE A 194 2.35 -18.50 12.10
CA PHE A 194 2.53 -17.97 13.45
C PHE A 194 1.86 -16.60 13.54
N ILE A 195 0.73 -16.53 14.24
CA ILE A 195 0.08 -15.25 14.56
C ILE A 195 0.56 -14.82 15.95
N ALA A 196 1.30 -13.72 16.00
CA ALA A 196 1.79 -13.15 17.24
C ALA A 196 0.62 -12.86 18.20
N GLY A 197 0.81 -13.16 19.49
CA GLY A 197 -0.25 -13.04 20.50
C GLY A 197 -1.23 -14.21 20.55
N ILE A 198 -1.19 -15.12 19.56
CA ILE A 198 -1.98 -16.36 19.55
C ILE A 198 -1.07 -17.59 19.71
N SER A 199 -0.04 -17.71 18.85
CA SER A 199 0.84 -18.87 18.86
C SER A 199 1.85 -18.80 20.03
N GLY A 200 1.90 -19.85 20.84
CA GLY A 200 2.88 -19.97 21.94
C GLY A 200 2.61 -19.10 23.17
N VAL A 201 1.45 -18.42 23.24
CA VAL A 201 1.07 -17.57 24.38
C VAL A 201 0.09 -18.31 25.28
N THR A 202 0.43 -18.43 26.56
CA THR A 202 -0.50 -18.94 27.58
C THR A 202 -1.59 -17.91 27.84
N VAL A 203 -2.84 -18.29 27.65
CA VAL A 203 -4.00 -17.43 27.91
C VAL A 203 -4.62 -17.90 29.24
N SER A 204 -4.62 -17.05 30.28
CA SER A 204 -5.01 -17.43 31.66
C SER A 204 -6.43 -18.01 31.76
N ASP A 205 -7.33 -17.54 30.90
CA ASP A 205 -8.72 -18.00 30.75
C ASP A 205 -8.95 -18.59 29.34
N GLY A 206 -7.89 -19.14 28.74
CA GLY A 206 -7.84 -19.51 27.34
C GLY A 206 -8.96 -20.44 26.90
N VAL A 207 -9.84 -19.94 26.05
CA VAL A 207 -10.84 -20.75 25.35
C VAL A 207 -10.22 -21.27 24.05
N GLY A 208 -10.37 -22.57 23.78
CA GLY A 208 -9.94 -23.14 22.52
C GLY A 208 -10.60 -22.42 21.33
N VAL A 209 -9.79 -22.02 20.35
CA VAL A 209 -10.30 -21.50 19.09
C VAL A 209 -10.74 -22.68 18.24
N ILE A 210 -12.01 -22.71 17.87
CA ILE A 210 -12.58 -23.68 16.95
C ILE A 210 -12.86 -23.01 15.61
N VAL A 211 -12.92 -23.83 14.56
CA VAL A 211 -13.49 -23.43 13.28
C VAL A 211 -14.98 -23.81 13.31
N ASP A 212 -15.87 -22.83 13.17
CA ASP A 212 -17.30 -23.10 13.10
C ASP A 212 -17.70 -23.74 11.76
N THR A 213 -18.98 -24.10 11.61
CA THR A 213 -19.49 -24.71 10.36
C THR A 213 -19.42 -23.78 9.14
N HIS A 214 -19.15 -22.49 9.34
CA HIS A 214 -19.01 -21.47 8.30
C HIS A 214 -17.54 -21.13 8.03
N GLY A 215 -16.58 -21.79 8.70
CA GLY A 215 -15.15 -21.56 8.46
C GLY A 215 -14.55 -20.39 9.26
N HIS A 216 -15.29 -19.81 10.21
CA HIS A 216 -14.76 -18.74 11.05
C HIS A 216 -13.95 -19.29 12.22
N LEU A 217 -12.83 -18.64 12.53
CA LEU A 217 -12.13 -18.84 13.78
C LEU A 217 -12.92 -18.16 14.90
N GLY A 218 -13.32 -18.91 15.92
CA GLY A 218 -14.07 -18.38 17.06
C GLY A 218 -13.79 -19.17 18.33
N THR A 219 -14.25 -18.66 19.46
CA THR A 219 -14.12 -19.33 20.77
C THR A 219 -15.44 -19.98 21.16
N VAL A 220 -15.40 -21.16 21.79
CA VAL A 220 -16.62 -21.77 22.36
C VAL A 220 -16.98 -21.05 23.66
N VAL A 221 -18.03 -20.23 23.65
CA VAL A 221 -18.55 -19.60 24.87
C VAL A 221 -19.25 -20.65 25.73
N SER A 222 -18.57 -21.18 26.75
CA SER A 222 -19.18 -22.00 27.79
C SER A 222 -19.44 -21.16 29.04
N SER A 223 -20.58 -20.45 29.08
CA SER A 223 -21.05 -19.75 30.27
C SER A 223 -22.32 -20.39 30.83
N LYS A 224 -22.44 -20.45 32.16
CA LYS A 224 -23.68 -20.83 32.84
C LYS A 224 -24.88 -19.99 32.39
N ARG A 225 -24.63 -18.74 31.97
CA ARG A 225 -25.66 -17.82 31.45
C ARG A 225 -26.38 -18.35 30.20
N TYR A 226 -25.70 -19.16 29.39
CA TYR A 226 -26.22 -19.65 28.10
C TYR A 226 -26.64 -21.12 28.16
N LYS A 227 -26.85 -21.67 29.37
CA LYS A 227 -27.16 -23.10 29.57
C LYS A 227 -28.35 -23.25 30.52
N ASP A 228 -29.35 -23.98 30.08
CA ASP A 228 -30.49 -24.39 30.89
C ASP A 228 -30.28 -25.82 31.42
N ASP A 229 -31.06 -26.23 32.42
CA ASP A 229 -31.11 -27.61 32.95
C ASP A 229 -29.77 -28.25 33.33
N ILE A 230 -28.85 -27.45 33.88
CA ILE A 230 -27.56 -27.93 34.39
C ILE A 230 -27.80 -28.82 35.62
N LYS A 231 -27.76 -30.13 35.44
CA LYS A 231 -27.97 -31.15 36.47
C LYS A 231 -26.96 -32.29 36.34
N SER A 232 -26.81 -33.07 37.42
CA SER A 232 -25.95 -34.26 37.44
C SER A 232 -26.38 -35.28 36.37
N MET A 233 -25.41 -36.01 35.79
CA MET A 233 -25.66 -37.07 34.81
C MET A 233 -26.24 -38.36 35.43
N ASN A 234 -26.39 -38.42 36.76
CA ASN A 234 -26.98 -39.55 37.49
C ASN A 234 -26.35 -40.90 37.08
N LYS A 235 -27.16 -41.92 36.81
CA LYS A 235 -26.69 -43.27 36.44
C LYS A 235 -25.83 -43.31 35.17
N ALA A 236 -25.90 -42.30 34.30
CA ALA A 236 -25.07 -42.26 33.10
C ALA A 236 -23.58 -42.05 33.43
N SER A 237 -23.25 -41.31 34.51
CA SER A 237 -21.86 -41.17 34.97
C SER A 237 -21.30 -42.46 35.58
N GLU A 238 -22.15 -43.33 36.13
CA GLU A 238 -21.73 -44.63 36.66
C GLU A 238 -21.24 -45.57 35.55
N ALA A 239 -21.91 -45.56 34.38
CA ALA A 239 -21.48 -46.35 33.23
C ALA A 239 -20.10 -45.91 32.69
N ILE A 240 -19.80 -44.61 32.75
CA ILE A 240 -18.48 -44.07 32.38
C ILE A 240 -17.43 -44.51 33.39
N LEU A 241 -17.71 -44.40 34.69
CA LEU A 241 -16.80 -44.81 35.77
C LEU A 241 -16.57 -46.32 35.81
N ALA A 242 -17.49 -47.11 35.26
CA ALA A 242 -17.35 -48.56 35.13
C ALA A 242 -16.49 -49.00 33.94
N LEU A 243 -16.07 -48.08 33.06
CA LEU A 243 -15.17 -48.41 31.95
C LEU A 243 -13.82 -48.90 32.51
N ARG A 244 -13.38 -50.06 32.03
CA ARG A 244 -12.08 -50.66 32.37
C ARG A 244 -11.16 -50.56 31.15
N PRO A 245 -10.49 -49.42 30.93
CA PRO A 245 -9.58 -49.30 29.80
C PRO A 245 -8.48 -50.36 29.92
N VAL A 246 -8.30 -51.14 28.86
CA VAL A 246 -7.25 -52.16 28.76
C VAL A 246 -6.31 -51.80 27.62
N THR A 247 -5.04 -52.15 27.78
CA THR A 247 -4.10 -52.20 26.66
C THR A 247 -3.94 -53.65 26.24
N PHE A 248 -3.83 -53.88 24.93
CA PHE A 248 -3.65 -55.22 24.39
C PHE A 248 -2.60 -55.20 23.28
N ARG A 249 -2.04 -56.36 22.97
CA ARG A 249 -1.23 -56.61 21.78
C ARG A 249 -1.94 -57.64 20.92
N TYR A 250 -1.93 -57.44 19.60
CA TYR A 250 -2.45 -58.43 18.67
C TYR A 250 -1.68 -59.74 18.78
N LYS A 251 -2.40 -60.85 18.62
CA LYS A 251 -1.78 -62.18 18.61
C LYS A 251 -1.01 -62.32 17.29
N LYS A 252 0.31 -62.49 17.38
CA LYS A 252 1.22 -62.63 16.23
C LYS A 252 0.88 -63.77 15.27
N GLU A 253 0.07 -64.72 15.71
CA GLU A 253 -0.36 -65.89 14.93
C GLU A 253 -1.56 -65.59 14.02
N LEU A 254 -2.23 -64.45 14.21
CA LEU A 254 -3.44 -64.03 13.51
C LEU A 254 -3.32 -62.63 12.89
N ASP A 255 -2.11 -62.07 12.91
CA ASP A 255 -1.76 -60.76 12.36
C ASP A 255 -0.67 -60.99 11.30
N PRO A 256 -0.99 -60.99 9.99
CA PRO A 256 -0.06 -61.33 8.91
C PRO A 256 1.08 -60.34 8.72
#